data_AF-A0A238YF69-F1
#
_entry.id   AF-A0A238YF69-F1
#
_cell.length_a   1.000
_cell.length_b   1.000
_cell.length_c   1.000
_cell.angle_alpha   90.00
_cell.angle_beta   90.00
_cell.angle_gamma   90.00
#
_symmetry.space_group_name_H-M   'P 1'
#
loop_
_entity.id
_entity.type
_entity.pdbx_description
1 polymer ?
#
loop_
_entity_poly.entity_id
_entity_poly.type
_entity_poly.pdbx_seq_one_letter_code
_entity_poly.pdbx_strand_id
1 'polypeptide(L)'
;MPEAAAQDVLSETEALCPVCLRRLPARRVRRGDAVWLLRHCPEHGPAEAVIWRGAPAFESWRRPKTPSAPPVCSTGVERGCPFDCGLCPEHAQHTCTGVVEVTGRCNLCCPVCYASSGKDASEPQAPGAEAPGALQAMSEPSVPELAARLAELRRVAGGCNLQLSGGEPTCRDDLPEIVAAARPLGFGLVQVNTNGLRLAREPGYAERLAQAGLQSVFLQFDGPDEACAILRGRPLLAEKLRALDACGRAGLGVVLVPTLLRGVNDHALGDILRLGLSRSPVVRGVHFQPASGFGRFALGMDESRRLTLPEVLTLLVEQSGGMLRAEDFHPPGCEHERCSFSARYAVRDGALVPLAEGGCCGAGSPLSPLAVPSAAEGARQAKASVARQWAAAAAPLAAPARDDLERFLANRGADKRFSVSCMAFQDAWTLDLERVRGCCIHTQAPDGRLVPFCLYNLTAVDGTTLYRGRGA
;
A
#
# COMPACT_ATOMS: atom_id res chain seq x y z
N MET A 1 -35.77 -31.44 8.33
CA MET A 1 -34.53 -30.75 8.75
C MET A 1 -33.44 -31.17 7.76
N PRO A 2 -33.14 -30.40 6.71
CA PRO A 2 -32.01 -30.75 5.86
C PRO A 2 -30.73 -30.64 6.70
N GLU A 3 -29.93 -31.71 6.72
CA GLU A 3 -28.61 -31.73 7.34
C GLU A 3 -27.83 -30.51 6.87
N ALA A 4 -27.41 -29.65 7.81
CA ALA A 4 -26.50 -28.56 7.49
C ALA A 4 -25.23 -29.20 6.93
N ALA A 5 -25.02 -29.08 5.61
CA ALA A 5 -23.84 -29.59 4.94
C ALA A 5 -22.60 -29.20 5.75
N ALA A 6 -21.77 -30.19 6.10
CA ALA A 6 -20.57 -29.97 6.88
C ALA A 6 -19.74 -28.86 6.23
N GLN A 7 -19.64 -27.72 6.91
CA GLN A 7 -18.86 -26.58 6.42
C GLN A 7 -17.38 -26.98 6.46
N ASP A 8 -16.67 -26.87 5.33
CA ASP A 8 -15.22 -27.10 5.25
C ASP A 8 -14.48 -25.95 5.95
N VAL A 9 -14.33 -26.06 7.28
CA VAL A 9 -13.65 -25.06 8.11
C VAL A 9 -12.14 -25.25 8.00
N LEU A 10 -11.46 -24.25 7.43
CA LEU A 10 -10.01 -24.29 7.21
C LEU A 10 -9.22 -23.88 8.46
N SER A 11 -9.67 -22.83 9.15
CA SER A 11 -9.11 -22.41 10.43
C SER A 11 -10.04 -21.47 11.17
N GLU A 12 -9.80 -21.31 12.47
CA GLU A 12 -10.41 -20.27 13.30
C GLU A 12 -9.55 -19.01 13.30
N THR A 13 -10.16 -17.88 13.64
CA THR A 13 -9.50 -16.58 13.84
C THR A 13 -10.44 -15.63 14.61
N GLU A 14 -10.07 -14.36 14.71
CA GLU A 14 -10.93 -13.30 15.26
C GLU A 14 -11.15 -12.20 14.20
N ALA A 15 -12.33 -11.59 14.21
CA ALA A 15 -12.73 -10.52 13.30
C ALA A 15 -13.56 -9.47 14.04
N LEU A 16 -13.96 -8.39 13.36
CA LEU A 16 -14.88 -7.39 13.91
C LEU A 16 -16.27 -7.47 13.28
N CYS A 17 -17.32 -7.21 14.07
CA CYS A 17 -18.64 -6.91 13.52
C CYS A 17 -18.54 -5.71 12.56
N PRO A 18 -19.08 -5.78 11.33
CA PRO A 18 -19.01 -4.65 10.40
C PRO A 18 -19.87 -3.45 10.84
N VAL A 19 -20.79 -3.65 11.78
CA VAL A 19 -21.70 -2.61 12.30
C VAL A 19 -21.18 -2.00 13.59
N CYS A 20 -21.05 -2.78 14.67
CA CYS A 20 -20.64 -2.23 15.99
C CYS A 20 -19.14 -2.34 16.29
N LEU A 21 -18.32 -2.87 15.37
CA LEU A 21 -16.88 -3.10 15.55
C LEU A 21 -16.49 -3.96 16.78
N ARG A 22 -17.45 -4.69 17.37
CA ARG A 22 -17.16 -5.67 18.43
C ARG A 22 -16.26 -6.78 17.89
N ARG A 23 -15.28 -7.20 18.69
CA ARG A 23 -14.45 -8.39 18.41
C ARG A 23 -15.27 -9.67 18.55
N LEU A 24 -15.20 -10.53 17.54
CA LEU A 24 -15.99 -11.75 17.43
C LEU A 24 -15.08 -12.93 17.03
N PRO A 25 -15.33 -14.14 17.56
CA PRO A 25 -14.82 -15.36 16.97
C PRO A 25 -15.23 -15.46 15.49
N ALA A 26 -14.31 -15.89 14.66
CA ALA A 26 -14.52 -16.02 13.23
C ALA A 26 -13.91 -17.31 12.68
N ARG A 27 -14.42 -17.78 11.55
CA ARG A 27 -13.95 -18.99 10.87
C ARG A 27 -13.69 -18.71 9.40
N ARG A 28 -12.59 -19.24 8.89
CA ARG A 28 -12.27 -19.23 7.46
C ARG A 28 -12.82 -20.54 6.88
N VAL A 29 -13.80 -20.44 6.00
CA VAL A 29 -14.56 -21.59 5.48
C VAL A 29 -14.42 -21.66 3.98
N ARG A 30 -14.09 -22.84 3.43
CA ARG A 30 -14.10 -23.04 1.99
C ARG A 30 -15.52 -23.30 1.50
N ARG A 31 -15.88 -22.63 0.40
CA ARG A 31 -17.09 -22.89 -0.37
C ARG A 31 -16.71 -22.82 -1.85
N GLY A 32 -16.69 -23.97 -2.53
CA GLY A 32 -16.19 -24.05 -3.90
C GLY A 32 -14.71 -23.68 -4.01
N ASP A 33 -14.39 -22.75 -4.91
CA ASP A 33 -13.04 -22.21 -5.16
C ASP A 33 -12.70 -20.98 -4.30
N ALA A 34 -13.58 -20.61 -3.36
CA ALA A 34 -13.46 -19.43 -2.53
C ALA A 34 -13.32 -19.78 -1.04
N VAL A 35 -12.60 -18.93 -0.31
CA VAL A 35 -12.52 -18.92 1.15
C VAL A 35 -13.23 -17.68 1.69
N TRP A 36 -14.10 -17.93 2.65
CA TRP A 36 -14.98 -16.94 3.25
C TRP A 36 -14.62 -16.75 4.72
N LEU A 37 -14.65 -15.50 5.19
CA LEU A 37 -14.52 -15.16 6.60
C LEU A 37 -15.91 -15.00 7.22
N LEU A 38 -16.32 -15.97 8.04
CA LEU A 38 -17.64 -16.01 8.67
C LEU A 38 -17.52 -15.62 10.14
N ARG A 39 -18.50 -14.85 10.62
CA ARG A 39 -18.67 -14.53 12.05
C ARG A 39 -20.14 -14.28 12.36
N HIS A 40 -20.49 -14.29 13.64
CA HIS A 40 -21.84 -14.01 14.10
C HIS A 40 -21.81 -12.98 15.22
N CYS A 41 -22.49 -11.86 15.02
CA CYS A 41 -22.68 -10.84 16.05
C CYS A 41 -24.01 -11.10 16.77
N PRO A 42 -24.05 -11.19 18.10
CA PRO A 42 -25.30 -11.36 18.85
C PRO A 42 -26.35 -10.26 18.60
N GLU A 43 -25.91 -9.06 18.21
CA GLU A 43 -26.77 -7.89 17.98
C GLU A 43 -27.12 -7.70 16.50
N HIS A 44 -26.20 -8.03 15.59
CA HIS A 44 -26.32 -7.70 14.16
C HIS A 44 -26.43 -8.94 13.25
N GLY A 45 -26.43 -10.14 13.82
CA GLY A 45 -26.56 -11.39 13.10
C GLY A 45 -25.29 -11.87 12.37
N PRO A 46 -25.42 -12.78 11.40
CA PRO A 46 -24.29 -13.32 10.65
C PRO A 46 -23.68 -12.27 9.72
N ALA A 47 -22.35 -12.27 9.62
CA ALA A 47 -21.62 -11.50 8.64
C ALA A 47 -20.57 -12.38 7.96
N GLU A 48 -20.51 -12.31 6.63
CA GLU A 48 -19.54 -13.04 5.83
C GLU A 48 -18.96 -12.19 4.71
N ALA A 49 -17.72 -12.49 4.34
CA ALA A 49 -17.06 -11.86 3.22
C ALA A 49 -16.08 -12.83 2.56
N VAL A 50 -16.02 -12.81 1.22
CA VAL A 50 -14.97 -13.50 0.48
C VAL A 50 -13.61 -12.84 0.77
N ILE A 51 -12.63 -13.63 1.18
CA ILE A 51 -11.27 -13.16 1.48
C ILE A 51 -10.22 -13.73 0.52
N TRP A 52 -10.58 -14.77 -0.23
CA TRP A 52 -9.70 -15.44 -1.18
C TRP A 52 -10.55 -16.17 -2.22
N ARG A 53 -10.32 -15.97 -3.52
CA ARG A 53 -11.01 -16.70 -4.59
C ARG A 53 -10.00 -17.04 -5.69
N GLY A 54 -9.95 -18.29 -6.12
CA GLY A 54 -9.07 -18.74 -7.19
C GLY A 54 -7.67 -19.17 -6.73
N ALA A 55 -6.74 -19.21 -7.69
CA ALA A 55 -5.39 -19.76 -7.53
C ALA A 55 -4.34 -18.64 -7.33
N PRO A 56 -3.31 -18.87 -6.51
CA PRO A 56 -2.98 -20.10 -5.77
C PRO A 56 -3.94 -20.37 -4.60
N ALA A 57 -4.06 -21.63 -4.18
CA ALA A 57 -4.99 -22.03 -3.12
C ALA A 57 -4.60 -21.41 -1.76
N PHE A 58 -5.60 -21.08 -0.95
CA PHE A 58 -5.45 -20.38 0.34
C PHE A 58 -4.45 -21.03 1.30
N GLU A 59 -4.43 -22.36 1.37
CA GLU A 59 -3.54 -23.11 2.26
C GLU A 59 -2.13 -23.30 1.70
N SER A 60 -1.97 -23.19 0.39
CA SER A 60 -0.67 -23.27 -0.28
C SER A 60 0.07 -21.93 -0.23
N TRP A 61 -0.65 -20.82 -0.13
CA TRP A 61 -0.09 -19.48 -0.05
C TRP A 61 0.40 -19.15 1.35
N ARG A 62 1.54 -19.74 1.73
CA ARG A 62 2.16 -19.56 3.05
C ARG A 62 3.62 -19.21 2.97
N ARG A 63 4.07 -18.40 3.92
CA ARG A 63 5.47 -18.09 4.19
C ARG A 63 5.69 -18.01 5.71
N PRO A 64 5.78 -19.17 6.38
CA PRO A 64 6.00 -19.25 7.82
C PRO A 64 7.24 -18.44 8.23
N LYS A 65 7.12 -17.71 9.33
CA LYS A 65 8.18 -16.85 9.86
C LYS A 65 8.05 -16.63 11.35
N THR A 66 9.19 -16.43 12.00
CA THR A 66 9.23 -16.05 13.41
C THR A 66 8.81 -14.58 13.54
N PRO A 67 7.83 -14.23 14.41
CA PRO A 67 7.44 -12.85 14.69
C PRO A 67 8.62 -11.93 15.00
N SER A 68 8.46 -10.65 14.68
CA SER A 68 9.43 -9.61 15.02
C SER A 68 8.74 -8.55 15.85
N ALA A 69 8.78 -8.66 17.17
CA ALA A 69 8.13 -7.70 18.04
C ALA A 69 8.56 -6.24 17.76
N PRO A 70 7.66 -5.26 17.92
CA PRO A 70 8.00 -3.85 17.91
C PRO A 70 9.14 -3.55 18.90
N PRO A 71 10.11 -2.70 18.53
CA PRO A 71 11.19 -2.32 19.44
C PRO A 71 10.67 -1.47 20.60
N VAL A 72 9.57 -0.74 20.39
CA VAL A 72 8.88 0.07 21.39
C VAL A 72 7.38 -0.19 21.26
N CYS A 73 6.74 -0.55 22.37
CA CYS A 73 5.28 -0.66 22.47
C CYS A 73 4.75 0.61 23.14
N SER A 74 3.87 1.37 22.47
CA SER A 74 3.31 2.61 23.02
C SER A 74 2.12 2.36 23.96
N THR A 75 1.61 1.14 24.02
CA THR A 75 0.42 0.75 24.80
C THR A 75 0.60 -0.61 25.46
N GLY A 76 -0.12 -0.84 26.56
CA GLY A 76 -0.30 -2.16 27.18
C GLY A 76 -1.39 -2.99 26.48
N VAL A 77 -1.77 -4.11 27.10
CA VAL A 77 -2.88 -4.96 26.65
C VAL A 77 -3.93 -4.98 27.76
N GLU A 78 -5.06 -4.31 27.55
CA GLU A 78 -6.17 -4.21 28.52
C GLU A 78 -7.48 -4.78 27.94
N ARG A 79 -7.91 -4.23 26.80
CA ARG A 79 -9.07 -4.69 26.00
C ARG A 79 -8.67 -5.66 24.90
N GLY A 80 -7.38 -5.74 24.58
CA GLY A 80 -6.77 -6.60 23.57
C GLY A 80 -6.86 -6.05 22.15
N CYS A 81 -6.21 -6.73 21.19
CA CYS A 81 -6.29 -6.37 19.78
C CYS A 81 -7.75 -6.42 19.28
N PRO A 82 -8.28 -5.40 18.57
CA PRO A 82 -7.59 -4.24 18.02
C PRO A 82 -7.81 -2.94 18.80
N PHE A 83 -8.24 -2.97 20.07
CA PHE A 83 -8.70 -1.78 20.81
C PHE A 83 -7.62 -1.02 21.57
N ASP A 84 -6.45 -1.64 21.79
CA ASP A 84 -5.32 -1.01 22.51
C ASP A 84 -4.11 -0.80 21.60
N CYS A 85 -4.34 -0.60 20.30
CA CYS A 85 -3.27 -0.58 19.32
C CYS A 85 -2.41 0.68 19.45
N GLY A 86 -1.13 0.46 19.67
CA GLY A 86 -0.01 1.40 19.63
C GLY A 86 1.27 0.61 19.40
N LEU A 87 1.16 -0.45 18.57
CA LEU A 87 2.07 -1.59 18.51
C LEU A 87 2.23 -2.27 19.89
N CYS A 88 1.11 -2.70 20.48
CA CYS A 88 1.09 -3.37 21.79
C CYS A 88 1.87 -4.70 21.79
N PRO A 89 2.15 -5.31 22.96
CA PRO A 89 2.90 -6.56 23.06
C PRO A 89 2.35 -7.75 22.24
N GLU A 90 1.05 -7.76 21.90
CA GLU A 90 0.45 -8.79 21.03
C GLU A 90 0.77 -8.60 19.54
N HIS A 91 1.35 -7.45 19.16
CA HIS A 91 1.69 -7.16 17.78
C HIS A 91 2.98 -7.89 17.37
N ALA A 92 2.91 -8.66 16.29
CA ALA A 92 3.89 -9.67 15.92
C ALA A 92 4.93 -9.17 14.89
N GLN A 93 4.94 -7.87 14.58
CA GLN A 93 5.80 -7.30 13.55
C GLN A 93 6.22 -5.85 13.88
N HIS A 94 7.40 -5.43 13.45
CA HIS A 94 7.86 -4.05 13.57
C HIS A 94 7.51 -3.24 12.32
N THR A 95 7.63 -1.92 12.42
CA THR A 95 7.33 -1.00 11.32
C THR A 95 8.36 -1.13 10.19
N CYS A 96 7.90 -1.52 9.00
CA CYS A 96 8.67 -1.42 7.75
C CYS A 96 8.43 -0.07 7.07
N THR A 97 7.20 0.41 7.09
CA THR A 97 6.78 1.68 6.50
C THR A 97 5.95 2.47 7.51
N GLY A 98 6.42 3.65 7.86
CA GLY A 98 5.66 4.63 8.64
C GLY A 98 4.93 5.61 7.73
N VAL A 99 3.64 5.79 7.95
CA VAL A 99 2.79 6.75 7.24
C VAL A 99 2.50 7.94 8.16
N VAL A 100 2.81 9.15 7.71
CA VAL A 100 2.50 10.39 8.42
C VAL A 100 1.59 11.25 7.57
N GLU A 101 0.40 11.53 8.09
CA GLU A 101 -0.54 12.46 7.46
C GLU A 101 -0.12 13.90 7.76
N VAL A 102 0.28 14.63 6.70
CA VAL A 102 0.79 16.00 6.80
C VAL A 102 -0.29 17.05 6.62
N THR A 103 -1.44 16.68 6.04
CA THR A 103 -2.58 17.58 5.83
C THR A 103 -3.88 16.80 5.72
N GLY A 104 -5.00 17.41 6.16
CA GLY A 104 -6.35 16.93 5.87
C GLY A 104 -6.94 17.52 4.58
N ARG A 105 -6.25 18.48 3.93
CA ARG A 105 -6.71 19.13 2.70
C ARG A 105 -6.52 18.22 1.50
N CYS A 106 -7.45 18.29 0.55
CA CYS A 106 -7.32 17.64 -0.74
C CYS A 106 -7.94 18.51 -1.84
N ASN A 107 -7.30 18.55 -3.00
CA ASN A 107 -7.79 19.21 -4.23
C ASN A 107 -8.63 18.28 -5.12
N LEU A 108 -9.02 17.12 -4.60
CA LEU A 108 -10.00 16.19 -5.17
C LEU A 108 -11.07 15.83 -4.12
N CYS A 109 -12.20 15.34 -4.60
CA CYS A 109 -13.27 14.79 -3.77
C CYS A 109 -13.66 13.40 -4.25
N CYS A 110 -12.71 12.47 -4.21
CA CYS A 110 -12.88 11.15 -4.80
C CYS A 110 -14.06 10.39 -4.17
N PRO A 111 -14.97 9.79 -4.96
CA PRO A 111 -16.01 8.88 -4.46
C PRO A 111 -15.47 7.72 -3.62
N VAL A 112 -14.24 7.28 -3.91
CA VAL A 112 -13.48 6.29 -3.13
C VAL A 112 -12.22 6.94 -2.55
N CYS A 113 -12.18 7.11 -1.22
CA CYS A 113 -11.08 7.76 -0.50
C CYS A 113 -10.94 7.23 0.94
N TYR A 114 -9.82 6.58 1.25
CA TYR A 114 -9.56 6.10 2.61
C TYR A 114 -9.36 7.20 3.66
N ALA A 115 -8.81 8.35 3.24
CA ALA A 115 -8.53 9.47 4.13
C ALA A 115 -9.78 10.31 4.43
N SER A 116 -10.89 10.05 3.72
CA SER A 116 -12.14 10.81 3.77
C SER A 116 -11.97 12.33 3.60
N SER A 117 -10.87 12.77 2.98
CA SER A 117 -10.54 14.18 2.78
C SER A 117 -11.31 14.80 1.60
N GLY A 118 -11.45 16.12 1.59
CA GLY A 118 -12.34 16.83 0.64
C GLY A 118 -13.77 16.98 1.17
N LYS A 119 -14.66 17.63 0.41
CA LYS A 119 -16.04 17.94 0.88
C LYS A 119 -16.85 16.66 1.12
N ASP A 120 -17.88 16.75 1.96
CA ASP A 120 -18.87 15.68 2.08
C ASP A 120 -19.53 15.41 0.71
N ALA A 121 -19.69 14.12 0.37
CA ALA A 121 -20.25 13.67 -0.89
C ALA A 121 -21.77 13.94 -1.04
N SER A 122 -22.40 14.59 -0.06
CA SER A 122 -23.82 14.95 -0.07
C SER A 122 -24.14 16.19 -0.92
N GLU A 123 -23.14 16.96 -1.36
CA GLU A 123 -23.34 18.04 -2.32
C GLU A 123 -22.92 17.61 -3.73
N PRO A 124 -23.82 17.63 -4.73
CA PRO A 124 -23.47 17.31 -6.11
C PRO A 124 -22.43 18.31 -6.62
N GLN A 125 -21.25 17.81 -6.99
CA GLN A 125 -20.24 18.60 -7.67
C GLN A 125 -20.64 18.78 -9.14
N ALA A 126 -20.62 20.02 -9.62
CA ALA A 126 -20.68 20.26 -11.05
C ALA A 126 -19.51 19.52 -11.73
N PRO A 127 -19.73 18.83 -12.86
CA PRO A 127 -18.66 18.16 -13.61
C PRO A 127 -17.51 19.15 -13.88
N GLY A 128 -16.31 18.86 -13.37
CA GLY A 128 -15.11 19.67 -13.57
C GLY A 128 -14.85 20.77 -12.54
N ALA A 129 -15.72 20.99 -11.54
CA ALA A 129 -15.45 21.94 -10.46
C ALA A 129 -14.37 21.40 -9.50
N GLU A 130 -13.32 22.19 -9.26
CA GLU A 130 -12.38 21.93 -8.18
C GLU A 130 -13.10 22.15 -6.85
N ALA A 131 -13.00 21.20 -5.92
CA ALA A 131 -13.44 21.45 -4.57
C ALA A 131 -12.51 22.52 -3.96
N PRO A 132 -13.01 23.67 -3.48
CA PRO A 132 -12.25 24.47 -2.53
C PRO A 132 -11.93 23.53 -1.36
N GLY A 133 -10.65 23.31 -1.08
CA GLY A 133 -10.19 22.25 -0.17
C GLY A 133 -11.02 22.22 1.10
N ALA A 134 -11.80 21.16 1.30
CA ALA A 134 -12.68 21.10 2.45
C ALA A 134 -11.85 20.87 3.71
N LEU A 135 -12.05 21.76 4.66
CA LEU A 135 -11.57 21.68 6.03
C LEU A 135 -12.34 20.57 6.74
N GLN A 136 -11.77 19.38 6.85
CA GLN A 136 -11.98 18.63 8.07
C GLN A 136 -11.05 19.26 9.11
N ALA A 137 -11.64 19.73 10.22
CA ALA A 137 -11.00 20.53 11.27
C ALA A 137 -9.95 19.74 12.08
N MET A 138 -9.00 19.11 11.42
CA MET A 138 -7.69 18.85 12.00
C MET A 138 -6.89 20.13 11.81
N SER A 139 -6.40 20.71 12.91
CA SER A 139 -5.39 21.76 12.84
C SER A 139 -4.25 21.25 11.97
N GLU A 140 -4.00 21.92 10.84
CA GLU A 140 -2.92 21.52 9.95
C GLU A 140 -1.60 21.72 10.70
N PRO A 141 -0.80 20.66 10.94
CA PRO A 141 0.39 20.78 11.76
C PRO A 141 1.44 21.63 11.03
N SER A 142 2.13 22.47 11.78
CA SER A 142 3.27 23.25 11.33
C SER A 142 4.46 22.35 10.97
N VAL A 143 5.41 22.88 10.18
CA VAL A 143 6.65 22.15 9.84
C VAL A 143 7.42 21.68 11.09
N PRO A 144 7.60 22.49 12.17
CA PRO A 144 8.25 22.04 13.38
C PRO A 144 7.52 20.89 14.10
N GLU A 145 6.18 20.94 14.16
CA GLU A 145 5.38 19.85 14.75
C GLU A 145 5.52 18.56 13.93
N LEU A 146 5.49 18.66 12.60
CA LEU A 146 5.73 17.51 11.72
C LEU A 146 7.15 16.97 11.87
N ALA A 147 8.16 17.83 11.99
CA ALA A 147 9.54 17.40 12.24
C ALA A 147 9.66 16.62 13.57
N ALA A 148 9.00 17.10 14.64
CA ALA A 148 8.95 16.39 15.92
C ALA A 148 8.24 15.04 15.80
N ARG A 149 7.11 14.98 15.07
CA ARG A 149 6.39 13.74 14.76
C ARG A 149 7.24 12.74 13.98
N LEU A 150 7.99 13.19 12.99
CA LEU A 150 8.91 12.35 12.22
C LEU A 150 10.05 11.80 13.08
N ALA A 151 10.62 12.62 13.98
CA ALA A 151 11.63 12.18 14.92
C ALA A 151 11.09 11.10 15.88
N GLU A 152 9.87 11.30 16.38
CA GLU A 152 9.20 10.32 17.24
C GLU A 152 8.89 9.02 16.50
N LEU A 153 8.39 9.10 15.26
CA LEU A 153 8.21 7.93 14.40
C LEU A 153 9.53 7.17 14.27
N ARG A 154 10.63 7.86 13.98
CA ARG A 154 11.94 7.22 13.80
C ARG A 154 12.45 6.55 15.09
N ARG A 155 12.12 7.12 16.25
CA ARG A 155 12.44 6.58 17.58
C ARG A 155 11.66 5.30 17.86
N VAL A 156 10.35 5.29 17.59
CA VAL A 156 9.45 4.15 17.87
C VAL A 156 9.57 3.04 16.83
N ALA A 157 9.64 3.39 15.55
CA ALA A 157 9.67 2.43 14.44
C ALA A 157 11.07 1.84 14.17
N GLY A 158 12.14 2.51 14.59
CA GLY A 158 13.50 2.17 14.19
C GLY A 158 13.75 2.48 12.69
N GLY A 159 14.62 1.69 12.06
CA GLY A 159 14.91 1.86 10.62
C GLY A 159 13.71 1.45 9.78
N CYS A 160 12.99 2.42 9.22
CA CYS A 160 11.81 2.23 8.36
C CYS A 160 11.85 3.16 7.14
N ASN A 161 10.98 2.89 6.17
CA ASN A 161 10.67 3.82 5.09
C ASN A 161 9.58 4.79 5.57
N LEU A 162 9.60 6.02 5.06
CA LEU A 162 8.63 7.06 5.36
C LEU A 162 7.73 7.32 4.15
N GLN A 163 6.43 7.30 4.37
CA GLN A 163 5.43 7.84 3.45
C GLN A 163 4.77 9.08 4.04
N LEU A 164 4.95 10.20 3.37
CA LEU A 164 4.17 11.42 3.62
C LEU A 164 2.85 11.29 2.87
N SER A 165 1.75 11.36 3.59
CA SER A 165 0.39 11.14 3.11
C SER A 165 -0.58 12.15 3.73
N GLY A 166 -1.89 11.86 3.72
CA GLY A 166 -2.95 12.70 4.29
C GLY A 166 -4.14 12.71 3.34
N GLY A 167 -4.73 13.90 3.14
CA GLY A 167 -5.57 14.16 1.98
C GLY A 167 -4.74 14.18 0.70
N GLU A 168 -4.12 15.32 0.40
CA GLU A 168 -3.16 15.47 -0.69
C GLU A 168 -1.95 16.28 -0.19
N PRO A 169 -0.80 15.63 0.07
CA PRO A 169 0.39 16.31 0.56
C PRO A 169 0.82 17.50 -0.30
N THR A 170 0.66 17.40 -1.62
CA THR A 170 1.08 18.48 -2.54
C THR A 170 0.22 19.74 -2.43
N CYS A 171 -0.91 19.72 -1.72
CA CYS A 171 -1.64 20.94 -1.36
C CYS A 171 -0.87 21.85 -0.39
N ARG A 172 0.23 21.38 0.20
CA ARG A 172 1.11 22.16 1.07
C ARG A 172 2.23 22.83 0.29
N ASP A 173 2.37 24.15 0.46
CA ASP A 173 3.48 24.92 -0.11
C ASP A 173 4.82 24.64 0.59
N ASP A 174 4.75 24.35 1.89
CA ASP A 174 5.88 23.98 2.75
C ASP A 174 6.22 22.47 2.71
N LEU A 175 5.63 21.68 1.79
CA LEU A 175 5.98 20.27 1.62
C LEU A 175 7.50 20.03 1.40
N PRO A 176 8.23 20.84 0.60
CA PRO A 176 9.68 20.70 0.49
C PRO A 176 10.41 20.82 1.84
N GLU A 177 9.94 21.68 2.75
CA GLU A 177 10.55 21.83 4.08
C GLU A 177 10.32 20.60 4.95
N ILE A 178 9.13 20.00 4.87
CA ILE A 178 8.78 18.75 5.57
C ILE A 178 9.65 17.59 5.05
N VAL A 179 9.82 17.49 3.73
CA VAL A 179 10.72 16.50 3.11
C VAL A 179 12.17 16.71 3.58
N ALA A 180 12.65 17.95 3.60
CA ALA A 180 14.00 18.28 4.06
C ALA A 180 14.21 17.90 5.53
N ALA A 181 13.20 18.12 6.39
CA ALA A 181 13.24 17.74 7.79
C ALA A 181 13.33 16.22 8.02
N ALA A 182 12.84 15.40 7.08
CA ALA A 182 12.93 13.94 7.17
C ALA A 182 14.34 13.39 6.90
N ARG A 183 15.16 14.07 6.09
CA ARG A 183 16.49 13.58 5.67
C ARG A 183 17.44 13.27 6.83
N PRO A 184 17.70 14.19 7.79
CA PRO A 184 18.66 13.93 8.86
C PRO A 184 18.23 12.79 9.81
N LEU A 185 16.96 12.37 9.75
CA LEU A 185 16.42 11.29 10.59
C LEU A 185 16.78 9.88 10.06
N GLY A 186 17.34 9.77 8.85
CA GLY A 186 17.87 8.52 8.32
C GLY A 186 16.80 7.46 8.05
N PHE A 187 15.66 7.85 7.46
CA PHE A 187 14.71 6.92 6.87
C PHE A 187 15.33 6.21 5.66
N GLY A 188 14.95 4.94 5.43
CA GLY A 188 15.48 4.15 4.31
C GLY A 188 15.06 4.70 2.94
N LEU A 189 13.83 5.23 2.87
CA LEU A 189 13.25 5.90 1.71
C LEU A 189 12.29 6.98 2.21
N VAL A 190 12.36 8.19 1.66
CA VAL A 190 11.33 9.23 1.83
C VAL A 190 10.47 9.28 0.56
N GLN A 191 9.19 8.97 0.73
CA GLN A 191 8.21 8.87 -0.35
C GLN A 191 6.99 9.77 -0.07
N VAL A 192 6.41 10.35 -1.13
CA VAL A 192 5.17 11.13 -1.05
C VAL A 192 4.06 10.41 -1.80
N ASN A 193 2.92 10.20 -1.13
CA ASN A 193 1.69 9.68 -1.72
C ASN A 193 0.89 10.84 -2.30
N THR A 194 0.60 10.84 -3.59
CA THR A 194 -0.05 11.98 -4.26
C THR A 194 -0.95 11.58 -5.42
N ASN A 195 -1.98 12.38 -5.65
CA ASN A 195 -2.77 12.36 -6.88
C ASN A 195 -2.04 13.01 -8.07
N GLY A 196 -0.92 13.70 -7.86
CA GLY A 196 -0.06 14.23 -8.91
C GLY A 196 -0.59 15.46 -9.66
N LEU A 197 -1.73 16.04 -9.28
CA LEU A 197 -2.28 17.22 -9.95
C LEU A 197 -1.32 18.41 -9.91
N ARG A 198 -0.72 18.69 -8.74
CA ARG A 198 0.24 19.79 -8.62
C ARG A 198 1.53 19.52 -9.37
N LEU A 199 2.02 18.28 -9.33
CA LEU A 199 3.19 17.84 -10.12
C LEU A 199 2.97 18.05 -11.63
N ALA A 200 1.74 17.83 -12.11
CA ALA A 200 1.40 18.00 -13.51
C ALA A 200 1.26 19.46 -13.96
N ARG A 201 0.81 20.35 -13.05
CA ARG A 201 0.35 21.70 -13.38
C ARG A 201 1.34 22.79 -13.02
N GLU A 202 2.15 22.58 -11.99
CA GLU A 202 3.08 23.59 -11.49
C GLU A 202 4.52 23.29 -11.95
N PRO A 203 5.06 24.05 -12.92
CA PRO A 203 6.45 23.88 -13.36
C PRO A 203 7.44 24.04 -12.20
N GLY A 204 8.46 23.18 -12.15
CA GLY A 204 9.50 23.25 -11.13
C GLY A 204 9.13 22.64 -9.77
N TYR A 205 7.87 22.25 -9.53
CA TYR A 205 7.47 21.72 -8.21
C TYR A 205 8.12 20.36 -7.92
N ALA A 206 8.17 19.46 -8.91
CA ALA A 206 8.83 18.17 -8.78
C ALA A 206 10.34 18.34 -8.48
N GLU A 207 10.99 19.30 -9.15
CA GLU A 207 12.40 19.63 -8.96
C GLU A 207 12.66 20.17 -7.55
N ARG A 208 11.77 21.02 -7.00
CA ARG A 208 11.89 21.50 -5.61
C ARG A 208 11.78 20.36 -4.60
N LEU A 209 10.88 19.40 -4.82
CA LEU A 209 10.77 18.22 -3.96
C LEU A 209 12.02 17.32 -4.07
N ALA A 210 12.56 17.13 -5.27
CA ALA A 210 13.79 16.38 -5.47
C ALA A 210 14.98 17.06 -4.77
N GLN A 211 15.11 18.38 -4.88
CA GLN A 211 16.14 19.19 -4.19
C GLN A 211 16.02 19.11 -2.67
N ALA A 212 14.78 19.10 -2.16
CA ALA A 212 14.50 18.88 -0.74
C ALA A 212 14.88 17.46 -0.26
N GLY A 213 15.14 16.52 -1.18
CA GLY A 213 15.58 15.16 -0.90
C GLY A 213 14.48 14.10 -0.98
N LEU A 214 13.37 14.39 -1.66
CA LEU A 214 12.38 13.37 -1.99
C LEU A 214 13.02 12.32 -2.90
N GLN A 215 12.77 11.04 -2.62
CA GLN A 215 13.39 9.94 -3.37
C GLN A 215 12.39 9.21 -4.27
N SER A 216 11.11 9.16 -3.88
CA SER A 216 10.09 8.43 -4.61
C SER A 216 8.72 9.11 -4.53
N VAL A 217 7.94 9.00 -5.62
CA VAL A 217 6.54 9.41 -5.69
C VAL A 217 5.68 8.15 -5.80
N PHE A 218 4.72 8.00 -4.89
CA PHE A 218 3.68 6.97 -4.92
C PHE A 218 2.44 7.58 -5.57
N LEU A 219 2.33 7.42 -6.90
CA LEU A 219 1.39 8.16 -7.73
C LEU A 219 0.09 7.37 -7.89
N GLN A 220 -1.02 7.94 -7.42
CA GLN A 220 -2.34 7.39 -7.69
C GLN A 220 -2.59 7.37 -9.21
N PHE A 221 -2.85 6.19 -9.77
CA PHE A 221 -3.01 5.98 -11.21
C PHE A 221 -3.98 4.82 -11.49
N ASP A 222 -5.25 5.09 -11.80
CA ASP A 222 -6.27 4.01 -11.96
C ASP A 222 -6.40 3.46 -13.38
N GLY A 223 -5.64 4.00 -14.34
CA GLY A 223 -5.72 3.63 -15.76
C GLY A 223 -6.60 4.59 -16.56
N PRO A 224 -7.59 4.09 -17.31
CA PRO A 224 -8.36 4.89 -18.26
C PRO A 224 -9.26 5.93 -17.58
N ASP A 225 -9.70 6.92 -18.36
CA ASP A 225 -10.49 8.04 -17.82
C ASP A 225 -11.88 7.61 -17.33
N GLU A 226 -12.49 6.55 -17.87
CA GLU A 226 -13.75 6.02 -17.32
C GLU A 226 -13.58 5.55 -15.87
N ALA A 227 -12.47 4.88 -15.58
CA ALA A 227 -12.16 4.40 -14.24
C ALA A 227 -11.85 5.57 -13.30
N CYS A 228 -11.08 6.56 -13.78
CA CYS A 228 -10.79 7.77 -13.01
C CYS A 228 -12.06 8.57 -12.70
N ALA A 229 -12.99 8.68 -13.65
CA ALA A 229 -14.28 9.34 -13.43
C ALA A 229 -15.09 8.67 -12.32
N ILE A 230 -15.15 7.33 -12.30
CA ILE A 230 -15.88 6.56 -11.29
C ILE A 230 -15.18 6.63 -9.93
N LEU A 231 -13.87 6.41 -9.87
CA LEU A 231 -13.13 6.27 -8.61
C LEU A 231 -12.72 7.60 -7.99
N ARG A 232 -12.46 8.62 -8.83
CA ARG A 232 -11.90 9.93 -8.45
C ARG A 232 -12.83 11.10 -8.73
N GLY A 233 -13.94 10.88 -9.43
CA GLY A 233 -14.95 11.89 -9.73
C GLY A 233 -14.69 12.70 -11.00
N ARG A 234 -13.58 12.44 -11.72
CA ARG A 234 -13.27 13.08 -13.00
C ARG A 234 -12.22 12.31 -13.81
N PRO A 235 -12.18 12.49 -15.15
CA PRO A 235 -11.02 12.14 -15.98
C PRO A 235 -9.73 12.77 -15.45
N LEU A 236 -8.63 12.01 -15.46
CA LEU A 236 -7.35 12.42 -14.89
C LEU A 236 -6.13 11.93 -15.67
N LEU A 237 -6.29 11.07 -16.69
CA LEU A 237 -5.17 10.40 -17.36
C LEU A 237 -4.14 11.40 -17.92
N ALA A 238 -4.61 12.47 -18.56
CA ALA A 238 -3.74 13.52 -19.11
C ALA A 238 -2.87 14.18 -18.02
N GLU A 239 -3.45 14.55 -16.88
CA GLU A 239 -2.70 15.04 -15.73
C GLU A 239 -1.71 14.01 -15.18
N LYS A 240 -2.10 12.74 -15.08
CA LYS A 240 -1.18 11.69 -14.60
C LYS A 240 0.04 11.55 -15.50
N LEU A 241 -0.14 11.56 -16.82
CA LEU A 241 0.96 11.50 -17.78
C LEU A 241 1.89 12.71 -17.66
N ARG A 242 1.34 13.92 -17.52
CA ARG A 242 2.14 15.13 -17.28
C ARG A 242 2.92 15.08 -15.95
N ALA A 243 2.32 14.53 -14.90
CA ALA A 243 3.01 14.32 -13.62
C ALA A 243 4.19 13.35 -13.77
N LEU A 244 4.04 12.27 -14.54
CA LEU A 244 5.14 11.35 -14.86
C LEU A 244 6.28 12.06 -15.59
N ASP A 245 5.95 12.90 -16.58
CA ASP A 245 6.98 13.67 -17.31
C ASP A 245 7.70 14.66 -16.38
N ALA A 246 6.99 15.30 -15.45
CA ALA A 246 7.58 16.20 -14.46
C ALA A 246 8.51 15.45 -13.48
N CYS A 247 8.07 14.29 -12.96
CA CYS A 247 8.92 13.44 -12.12
C CYS A 247 10.17 12.97 -12.89
N GLY A 248 10.02 12.61 -14.17
CA GLY A 248 11.13 12.20 -15.03
C GLY A 248 12.17 13.31 -15.19
N ARG A 249 11.75 14.55 -15.46
CA ARG A 249 12.65 15.72 -15.54
C ARG A 249 13.37 16.01 -14.22
N ALA A 250 12.65 15.87 -13.10
CA ALA A 250 13.20 16.05 -11.76
C ALA A 250 14.09 14.89 -11.28
N GLY A 251 14.16 13.78 -12.03
CA GLY A 251 14.89 12.59 -11.61
C GLY A 251 14.25 11.83 -10.45
N LEU A 252 12.94 11.99 -10.22
CA LEU A 252 12.19 11.29 -9.17
C LEU A 252 11.70 9.92 -9.67
N GLY A 253 11.93 8.87 -8.87
CA GLY A 253 11.36 7.54 -9.14
C GLY A 253 9.87 7.49 -8.83
N VAL A 254 9.06 6.91 -9.72
CA VAL A 254 7.60 6.82 -9.55
C VAL A 254 7.16 5.37 -9.41
N VAL A 255 6.23 5.10 -8.48
CA VAL A 255 5.46 3.86 -8.42
C VAL A 255 4.02 4.19 -8.80
N LEU A 256 3.46 3.49 -9.78
CA LEU A 256 2.05 3.64 -10.15
C LEU A 256 1.17 2.86 -9.18
N VAL A 257 0.07 3.46 -8.73
CA VAL A 257 -0.80 2.90 -7.68
C VAL A 257 -2.26 2.94 -8.13
N PRO A 258 -2.71 1.90 -8.86
CA PRO A 258 -4.12 1.74 -9.20
C PRO A 258 -4.92 1.20 -8.01
N THR A 259 -6.03 1.86 -7.71
CA THR A 259 -7.10 1.25 -6.90
C THR A 259 -7.99 0.43 -7.82
N LEU A 260 -8.12 -0.87 -7.54
CA LEU A 260 -8.86 -1.80 -8.40
C LEU A 260 -10.27 -2.07 -7.86
N LEU A 261 -11.26 -2.00 -8.73
CA LEU A 261 -12.64 -2.41 -8.45
C LEU A 261 -13.17 -3.26 -9.61
N ARG A 262 -13.87 -4.35 -9.29
CA ARG A 262 -14.44 -5.22 -10.32
C ARG A 262 -15.43 -4.46 -11.19
N GLY A 263 -15.37 -4.68 -12.50
CA GLY A 263 -16.21 -4.03 -13.50
C GLY A 263 -15.90 -2.55 -13.73
N VAL A 264 -14.82 -2.00 -13.14
CA VAL A 264 -14.43 -0.60 -13.31
C VAL A 264 -13.10 -0.47 -14.03
N ASN A 265 -12.06 -1.15 -13.53
CA ASN A 265 -10.72 -1.12 -14.13
C ASN A 265 -9.98 -2.45 -13.99
N ASP A 266 -10.68 -3.51 -13.62
CA ASP A 266 -10.17 -4.87 -13.58
C ASP A 266 -9.84 -5.44 -14.97
N HIS A 267 -10.24 -4.77 -16.04
CA HIS A 267 -9.83 -5.05 -17.42
C HIS A 267 -8.52 -4.36 -17.85
N ALA A 268 -8.01 -3.42 -17.06
CA ALA A 268 -6.94 -2.50 -17.49
C ALA A 268 -5.56 -2.77 -16.86
N LEU A 269 -5.40 -3.85 -16.08
CA LEU A 269 -4.17 -4.14 -15.34
C LEU A 269 -2.97 -4.33 -16.29
N GLY A 270 -3.17 -5.04 -17.39
CA GLY A 270 -2.15 -5.26 -18.41
C GLY A 270 -1.70 -3.96 -19.09
N ASP A 271 -2.62 -3.05 -19.36
CA ASP A 271 -2.29 -1.77 -20.01
C ASP A 271 -1.57 -0.81 -19.06
N ILE A 272 -1.97 -0.79 -17.78
CA ILE A 272 -1.25 -0.04 -16.74
C ILE A 272 0.18 -0.60 -16.59
N LEU A 273 0.36 -1.92 -16.62
CA LEU A 273 1.67 -2.57 -16.61
C LEU A 273 2.54 -2.13 -17.80
N ARG A 274 2.02 -2.21 -19.03
CA ARG A 274 2.73 -1.81 -20.25
C ARG A 274 3.09 -0.32 -20.26
N LEU A 275 2.17 0.53 -19.79
CA LEU A 275 2.45 1.95 -19.62
C LEU A 275 3.59 2.16 -18.62
N GLY A 276 3.53 1.52 -17.45
CA GLY A 276 4.59 1.60 -16.45
C GLY A 276 5.94 1.17 -17.02
N LEU A 277 5.98 0.05 -17.75
CA LEU A 277 7.20 -0.45 -18.37
C LEU A 277 7.75 0.49 -19.45
N SER A 278 6.90 1.03 -20.32
CA SER A 278 7.33 1.98 -21.35
C SER A 278 7.89 3.30 -20.78
N ARG A 279 7.54 3.63 -19.54
CA ARG A 279 8.05 4.78 -18.79
C ARG A 279 9.24 4.43 -17.86
N SER A 280 9.75 3.21 -17.90
CA SER A 280 10.99 2.83 -17.21
C SER A 280 12.20 3.54 -17.84
N PRO A 281 13.15 4.11 -17.06
CA PRO A 281 13.34 3.93 -15.62
C PRO A 281 12.59 4.91 -14.72
N VAL A 282 11.84 5.89 -15.23
CA VAL A 282 11.14 6.86 -14.36
C VAL A 282 10.11 6.13 -13.50
N VAL A 283 9.28 5.30 -14.13
CA VAL A 283 8.41 4.37 -13.41
C VAL A 283 9.21 3.12 -13.01
N ARG A 284 9.26 2.86 -11.70
CA ARG A 284 9.99 1.76 -11.06
C ARG A 284 9.14 0.52 -10.85
N GLY A 285 7.84 0.64 -11.01
CA GLY A 285 6.91 -0.47 -10.85
C GLY A 285 5.47 -0.04 -10.73
N VAL A 286 4.61 -1.05 -10.60
CA VAL A 286 3.17 -0.89 -10.33
C VAL A 286 2.84 -1.62 -9.04
N HIS A 287 2.13 -0.93 -8.16
CA HIS A 287 1.63 -1.45 -6.88
C HIS A 287 0.10 -1.41 -6.89
N PHE A 288 -0.52 -2.53 -7.25
CA PHE A 288 -1.96 -2.68 -7.35
C PHE A 288 -2.62 -2.76 -5.97
N GLN A 289 -3.79 -2.14 -5.82
CA GLN A 289 -4.51 -2.11 -4.55
C GLN A 289 -5.99 -2.40 -4.79
N PRO A 290 -6.47 -3.64 -4.57
CA PRO A 290 -7.89 -3.92 -4.48
C PRO A 290 -8.58 -2.97 -3.49
N ALA A 291 -9.67 -2.37 -3.93
CA ALA A 291 -10.45 -1.46 -3.11
C ALA A 291 -10.95 -2.15 -1.83
N SER A 292 -10.91 -1.42 -0.73
CA SER A 292 -11.45 -1.85 0.57
C SER A 292 -12.47 -0.81 1.03
N GLY A 293 -13.61 -1.26 1.57
CA GLY A 293 -14.73 -0.40 1.94
C GLY A 293 -14.52 0.34 3.26
N PHE A 294 -13.48 1.17 3.35
CA PHE A 294 -13.23 2.03 4.51
C PHE A 294 -13.00 3.50 4.11
N GLY A 295 -13.23 4.42 5.04
CA GLY A 295 -13.26 5.85 4.75
C GLY A 295 -14.49 6.22 3.94
N ARG A 296 -14.34 7.14 2.97
CA ARG A 296 -15.41 7.48 2.03
C ARG A 296 -15.47 6.44 0.91
N PHE A 297 -16.60 5.75 0.81
CA PHE A 297 -16.84 4.74 -0.22
C PHE A 297 -18.26 4.87 -0.79
N ALA A 298 -18.48 5.88 -1.64
CA ALA A 298 -19.81 6.23 -2.15
C ALA A 298 -20.42 5.15 -3.07
N LEU A 299 -19.59 4.27 -3.63
CA LEU A 299 -20.04 3.21 -4.54
C LEU A 299 -20.69 2.02 -3.82
N GLY A 300 -20.57 1.95 -2.49
CA GLY A 300 -20.89 0.76 -1.70
C GLY A 300 -19.92 -0.40 -1.95
N MET A 301 -19.55 -1.13 -0.89
CA MET A 301 -18.70 -2.32 -1.01
C MET A 301 -19.53 -3.58 -0.78
N ASP A 302 -19.59 -4.44 -1.80
CA ASP A 302 -20.18 -5.78 -1.72
C ASP A 302 -19.27 -6.80 -2.41
N GLU A 303 -19.70 -8.07 -2.41
CA GLU A 303 -18.95 -9.15 -3.04
C GLU A 303 -18.74 -8.95 -4.56
N SER A 304 -19.74 -8.42 -5.27
CA SER A 304 -19.71 -8.25 -6.72
C SER A 304 -18.64 -7.26 -7.16
N ARG A 305 -18.28 -6.29 -6.32
CA ARG A 305 -17.25 -5.28 -6.60
C ARG A 305 -15.87 -5.68 -6.10
N ARG A 306 -15.78 -6.66 -5.20
CA ARG A 306 -14.54 -7.04 -4.52
C ARG A 306 -13.64 -7.89 -5.41
N LEU A 307 -12.35 -7.58 -5.36
CA LEU A 307 -11.27 -8.40 -5.90
C LEU A 307 -10.41 -8.93 -4.74
N THR A 308 -10.13 -10.22 -4.76
CA THR A 308 -9.18 -10.87 -3.84
C THR A 308 -7.78 -10.88 -4.44
N LEU A 309 -6.75 -11.14 -3.62
CA LEU A 309 -5.36 -11.20 -4.11
C LEU A 309 -5.16 -12.20 -5.27
N PRO A 310 -5.69 -13.44 -5.23
CA PRO A 310 -5.49 -14.39 -6.32
C PRO A 310 -6.21 -13.97 -7.61
N GLU A 311 -7.36 -13.31 -7.51
CA GLU A 311 -8.06 -12.76 -8.68
C GLU A 311 -7.22 -11.67 -9.36
N VAL A 312 -6.61 -10.76 -8.60
CA VAL A 312 -5.72 -9.74 -9.17
C VAL A 312 -4.48 -10.38 -9.78
N LEU A 313 -3.89 -11.39 -9.14
CA LEU A 313 -2.76 -12.13 -9.70
C LEU A 313 -3.13 -12.79 -11.03
N THR A 314 -4.29 -13.44 -11.09
CA THR A 314 -4.81 -14.11 -12.29
C THR A 314 -5.01 -13.09 -13.41
N LEU A 315 -5.72 -11.99 -13.13
CA LEU A 315 -5.95 -10.91 -14.10
C LEU A 315 -4.63 -10.31 -14.60
N LEU A 316 -3.64 -10.13 -13.73
CA LEU A 316 -2.32 -9.64 -14.14
C LEU A 316 -1.65 -10.59 -15.12
N VAL A 317 -1.61 -11.88 -14.81
CA VAL A 317 -0.96 -12.89 -15.66
C VAL A 317 -1.68 -12.95 -17.01
N GLU A 318 -3.01 -13.09 -17.01
CA GLU A 318 -3.83 -13.16 -18.22
C GLU A 318 -3.67 -11.92 -19.11
N GLN A 319 -3.76 -10.72 -18.53
CA GLN A 319 -3.70 -9.47 -19.29
C GLN A 319 -2.28 -9.05 -19.67
N SER A 320 -1.24 -9.63 -19.03
CA SER A 320 0.15 -9.28 -19.34
C SER A 320 0.57 -9.67 -20.76
N GLY A 321 -0.14 -10.61 -21.40
CA GLY A 321 0.26 -11.14 -22.71
C GLY A 321 1.55 -11.97 -22.64
N GLY A 322 1.76 -12.69 -21.54
CA GLY A 322 2.93 -13.57 -21.32
C GLY A 322 4.16 -12.87 -20.74
N MET A 323 4.08 -11.58 -20.39
CA MET A 323 5.18 -10.86 -19.73
C MET A 323 5.39 -11.28 -18.28
N LEU A 324 4.35 -11.81 -17.62
CA LEU A 324 4.35 -12.21 -16.22
C LEU A 324 3.90 -13.66 -16.11
N ARG A 325 4.48 -14.41 -15.19
CA ARG A 325 4.03 -15.76 -14.83
C ARG A 325 3.58 -15.81 -13.38
N ALA A 326 2.61 -16.67 -13.07
CA ALA A 326 2.13 -16.80 -11.69
C ALA A 326 3.26 -17.22 -10.73
N GLU A 327 4.17 -18.07 -11.20
CA GLU A 327 5.34 -18.55 -10.45
C GLU A 327 6.37 -17.46 -10.12
N ASP A 328 6.32 -16.30 -10.80
CA ASP A 328 7.21 -15.17 -10.49
C ASP A 328 6.83 -14.51 -9.16
N PHE A 329 5.59 -14.72 -8.69
CA PHE A 329 5.02 -14.06 -7.53
C PHE A 329 5.08 -14.91 -6.29
N HIS A 330 5.37 -14.25 -5.16
CA HIS A 330 5.48 -14.92 -3.87
C HIS A 330 4.82 -14.08 -2.75
N PRO A 331 4.44 -14.73 -1.63
CA PRO A 331 4.00 -14.04 -0.42
C PRO A 331 5.10 -13.16 0.21
N PRO A 332 4.71 -12.09 0.94
CA PRO A 332 5.64 -11.16 1.56
C PRO A 332 6.45 -11.77 2.70
N GLY A 333 7.69 -11.29 2.84
CA GLY A 333 8.59 -11.68 3.92
C GLY A 333 8.34 -10.93 5.23
N CYS A 334 7.85 -9.68 5.19
CA CYS A 334 7.59 -8.87 6.38
C CYS A 334 6.16 -8.95 6.91
N GLU A 335 5.19 -8.39 6.22
CA GLU A 335 3.78 -8.40 6.63
C GLU A 335 3.15 -9.79 6.50
N HIS A 336 1.97 -10.00 7.09
CA HIS A 336 1.25 -11.27 6.98
C HIS A 336 1.15 -11.77 5.52
N GLU A 337 1.40 -13.06 5.29
CA GLU A 337 1.54 -13.71 3.97
C GLU A 337 0.33 -13.51 3.03
N ARG A 338 -0.84 -13.24 3.62
CA ARG A 338 -2.11 -12.98 2.91
C ARG A 338 -2.42 -11.50 2.68
N CYS A 339 -1.48 -10.60 2.95
CA CYS A 339 -1.68 -9.16 2.72
C CYS A 339 -1.28 -8.70 1.33
N SER A 340 -0.30 -9.36 0.70
CA SER A 340 0.28 -8.90 -0.56
C SER A 340 0.91 -10.03 -1.36
N PHE A 341 1.35 -9.68 -2.57
CA PHE A 341 2.33 -10.45 -3.34
C PHE A 341 3.28 -9.48 -4.06
N SER A 342 4.45 -9.97 -4.45
CA SER A 342 5.38 -9.22 -5.28
C SER A 342 6.16 -10.10 -6.23
N ALA A 343 6.64 -9.50 -7.31
CA ALA A 343 7.66 -10.04 -8.20
C ALA A 343 8.59 -8.90 -8.63
N ARG A 344 9.85 -9.25 -8.92
CA ARG A 344 10.90 -8.29 -9.31
C ARG A 344 11.54 -8.74 -10.61
N TYR A 345 11.79 -7.77 -11.47
CA TYR A 345 12.29 -8.01 -12.82
C TYR A 345 13.46 -7.08 -13.11
N ALA A 346 14.41 -7.56 -13.90
CA ALA A 346 15.32 -6.73 -14.66
C ALA A 346 14.64 -6.37 -15.99
N VAL A 347 14.78 -5.12 -16.42
CA VAL A 347 14.31 -4.66 -17.73
C VAL A 347 15.49 -4.78 -18.69
N ARG A 348 15.41 -5.73 -19.63
CA ARG A 348 16.41 -5.96 -20.68
C ARG A 348 15.74 -5.79 -22.04
N ASP A 349 16.24 -4.86 -22.84
CA ASP A 349 15.69 -4.55 -24.18
C ASP A 349 14.17 -4.32 -24.16
N GLY A 350 13.68 -3.66 -23.11
CA GLY A 350 12.25 -3.39 -22.91
C GLY A 350 11.41 -4.57 -22.42
N ALA A 351 12.00 -5.75 -22.26
CA ALA A 351 11.34 -6.95 -21.72
C ALA A 351 11.62 -7.14 -20.23
N LEU A 352 10.66 -7.74 -19.53
CA LEU A 352 10.80 -8.15 -18.14
C LEU A 352 11.49 -9.51 -18.05
N VAL A 353 12.63 -9.56 -17.37
CA VAL A 353 13.33 -10.80 -17.04
C VAL A 353 13.21 -11.01 -15.53
N PRO A 354 12.54 -12.08 -15.07
CA PRO A 354 12.41 -12.37 -13.65
C PRO A 354 13.79 -12.37 -12.99
N LEU A 355 13.95 -11.54 -11.97
CA LEU A 355 15.10 -11.66 -11.10
C LEU A 355 14.81 -12.85 -10.21
N ALA A 356 15.65 -13.87 -10.28
CA ALA A 356 15.67 -14.90 -9.27
C ALA A 356 15.77 -14.18 -7.92
N GLU A 357 14.67 -14.19 -7.15
CA GLU A 357 14.81 -13.90 -5.75
C GLU A 357 15.82 -14.93 -5.24
N GLY A 358 16.80 -14.48 -4.48
CA GLY A 358 17.35 -15.35 -3.46
C GLY A 358 16.23 -15.75 -2.50
N GLY A 359 15.34 -16.64 -2.91
CA GLY A 359 15.11 -17.80 -2.09
C GLY A 359 16.47 -18.45 -1.96
N CYS A 360 17.03 -18.47 -0.76
CA CYS A 360 18.21 -19.28 -0.44
C CYS A 360 17.85 -20.78 -0.47
N CYS A 361 17.10 -21.19 -1.48
CA CYS A 361 16.77 -22.56 -1.78
C CYS A 361 16.85 -22.63 -3.31
N GLY A 362 18.07 -22.81 -3.81
CA GLY A 362 18.21 -23.37 -5.14
C GLY A 362 17.34 -24.63 -5.18
N ALA A 363 16.51 -24.75 -6.21
CA ALA A 363 16.04 -26.04 -6.65
C ALA A 363 17.30 -26.86 -6.98
N GLY A 364 17.80 -27.62 -6.01
CA GLY A 364 19.06 -28.38 -6.14
C GLY A 364 19.95 -28.49 -4.89
N SER A 365 19.64 -27.87 -3.75
CA SER A 365 20.37 -28.17 -2.49
C SER A 365 19.40 -28.69 -1.42
N PRO A 366 19.66 -29.86 -0.80
CA PRO A 366 18.82 -30.36 0.28
C PRO A 366 18.80 -29.32 1.41
N LEU A 367 17.60 -28.87 1.77
CA LEU A 367 17.35 -28.01 2.92
C LEU A 367 18.14 -28.56 4.12
N SER A 368 19.05 -27.76 4.68
CA SER A 368 19.44 -27.98 6.07
C SER A 368 18.21 -27.68 6.93
N PRO A 369 17.68 -28.64 7.72
CA PRO A 369 16.33 -28.55 8.31
C PRO A 369 16.11 -27.52 9.44
N LEU A 370 16.98 -26.53 9.68
CA LEU A 370 17.12 -25.97 11.04
C LEU A 370 16.75 -24.49 11.29
N ALA A 371 16.25 -23.70 10.33
CA ALA A 371 15.76 -22.36 10.68
C ALA A 371 14.63 -21.81 9.78
N VAL A 372 13.45 -21.61 10.39
CA VAL A 372 12.40 -20.74 9.82
C VAL A 372 12.93 -19.30 9.80
N PRO A 373 12.91 -18.58 8.66
CA PRO A 373 13.42 -17.21 8.60
C PRO A 373 12.62 -16.27 9.50
N SER A 374 13.29 -15.28 10.09
CA SER A 374 12.61 -14.29 10.92
C SER A 374 11.88 -13.25 10.08
N ALA A 375 10.73 -12.77 10.56
CA ALA A 375 10.03 -11.64 9.96
C ALA A 375 10.88 -10.37 10.00
N ALA A 376 11.86 -10.29 10.92
CA ALA A 376 12.83 -9.21 11.00
C ALA A 376 13.79 -9.19 9.80
N GLU A 377 14.25 -10.36 9.36
CA GLU A 377 15.08 -10.50 8.17
C GLU A 377 14.29 -10.19 6.90
N GLY A 378 13.07 -10.72 6.79
CA GLY A 378 12.15 -10.37 5.71
C GLY A 378 11.90 -8.86 5.62
N ALA A 379 11.66 -8.21 6.75
CA ALA A 379 11.54 -6.75 6.85
C ALA A 379 12.81 -6.00 6.44
N ARG A 380 13.99 -6.46 6.86
CA ARG A 380 15.26 -5.86 6.45
C ARG A 380 15.43 -5.94 4.93
N GLN A 381 15.17 -7.11 4.35
CA GLN A 381 15.24 -7.33 2.91
C GLN A 381 14.22 -6.48 2.16
N ALA A 382 12.97 -6.42 2.63
CA ALA A 382 11.90 -5.63 2.03
C ALA A 382 12.21 -4.13 2.07
N LYS A 383 12.59 -3.59 3.24
CA LYS A 383 13.00 -2.18 3.39
C LYS A 383 14.14 -1.82 2.45
N ALA A 384 15.19 -2.64 2.43
CA ALA A 384 16.34 -2.41 1.57
C ALA A 384 16.00 -2.59 0.08
N SER A 385 15.10 -3.50 -0.27
CA SER A 385 14.62 -3.68 -1.65
C SER A 385 13.81 -2.47 -2.09
N VAL A 386 12.83 -2.04 -1.31
CA VAL A 386 12.02 -0.84 -1.57
C VAL A 386 12.90 0.39 -1.73
N ALA A 387 13.82 0.63 -0.79
CA ALA A 387 14.73 1.77 -0.85
C ALA A 387 15.59 1.76 -2.12
N ARG A 388 16.21 0.61 -2.45
CA ARG A 388 17.07 0.51 -3.66
C ARG A 388 16.30 0.52 -4.97
N GLN A 389 15.06 0.03 -4.96
CA GLN A 389 14.27 -0.16 -6.18
C GLN A 389 13.44 1.08 -6.53
N TRP A 390 12.91 1.77 -5.53
CA TRP A 390 11.99 2.89 -5.74
C TRP A 390 12.69 4.24 -5.71
N ALA A 391 13.86 4.36 -5.06
CA ALA A 391 14.68 5.55 -5.19
C ALA A 391 15.19 5.69 -6.63
N ALA A 392 15.38 6.93 -7.07
CA ALA A 392 16.13 7.18 -8.29
C ALA A 392 17.53 6.56 -8.18
N ALA A 393 18.05 6.02 -9.29
CA ALA A 393 19.45 5.68 -9.37
C ALA A 393 20.26 6.95 -9.07
N ALA A 394 21.30 6.84 -8.24
CA ALA A 394 22.22 7.95 -8.06
C ALA A 394 22.68 8.39 -9.46
N ALA A 395 22.53 9.68 -9.78
CA ALA A 395 23.11 10.22 -11.00
C ALA A 395 24.59 9.82 -10.99
N PRO A 396 25.14 9.25 -12.08
CA PRO A 396 26.57 9.08 -12.17
C PRO A 396 27.19 10.45 -11.93
N LEU A 397 28.13 10.55 -10.99
CA LEU A 397 29.00 11.71 -10.92
C LEU A 397 29.53 11.94 -12.33
N ALA A 398 29.26 13.12 -12.89
CA ALA A 398 29.62 13.49 -14.24
C ALA A 398 31.15 13.62 -14.36
N ALA A 399 31.84 12.49 -14.43
CA ALA A 399 33.17 12.38 -15.00
C ALA A 399 33.01 11.86 -16.43
N PRO A 400 33.68 12.44 -17.44
CA PRO A 400 33.61 11.93 -18.79
C PRO A 400 34.21 10.51 -18.81
N ALA A 401 33.40 9.53 -19.21
CA ALA A 401 33.82 8.12 -19.33
C ALA A 401 35.01 8.01 -20.28
N ARG A 402 36.09 7.35 -19.83
CA ARG A 402 37.37 7.37 -20.53
C ARG A 402 37.53 6.22 -21.54
N ASP A 403 36.73 5.16 -21.46
CA ASP A 403 36.76 4.05 -22.42
C ASP A 403 35.41 3.29 -22.60
N ASP A 404 35.41 2.34 -23.55
CA ASP A 404 34.25 1.48 -23.87
C ASP A 404 33.89 0.48 -22.77
N LEU A 405 34.85 0.11 -21.92
CA LEU A 405 34.65 -0.81 -20.81
C LEU A 405 33.98 -0.09 -19.62
N GLU A 406 34.32 1.15 -19.33
CA GLU A 406 33.63 2.02 -18.37
C GLU A 406 32.23 2.37 -18.83
N ARG A 407 32.01 2.60 -20.13
CA ARG A 407 30.67 2.76 -20.71
C ARG A 407 29.84 1.47 -20.63
N PHE A 408 30.47 0.31 -20.87
CA PHE A 408 29.85 -1.00 -20.69
C PHE A 408 29.56 -1.32 -19.21
N LEU A 409 30.44 -0.94 -18.28
CA LEU A 409 30.27 -1.12 -16.84
C LEU A 409 29.28 -0.13 -16.22
N ALA A 410 29.23 1.12 -16.70
CA ALA A 410 28.21 2.10 -16.37
C ALA A 410 26.82 1.65 -16.86
N ASN A 411 26.76 1.02 -18.04
CA ASN A 411 25.54 0.40 -18.56
C ASN A 411 25.16 -0.91 -17.82
N ARG A 412 26.10 -1.62 -17.18
CA ARG A 412 25.83 -2.74 -16.27
C ARG A 412 25.47 -2.33 -14.85
N GLY A 413 25.93 -1.18 -14.36
CA GLY A 413 25.63 -0.66 -13.02
C GLY A 413 24.19 -0.14 -12.87
N ALA A 414 23.49 0.05 -13.99
CA ALA A 414 22.11 0.48 -14.07
C ALA A 414 21.19 -0.69 -14.47
N ASP A 415 21.19 -1.79 -13.72
CA ASP A 415 20.11 -2.78 -13.83
C ASP A 415 18.78 -2.05 -13.62
N LYS A 416 18.07 -1.74 -14.72
CA LYS A 416 16.76 -1.11 -14.69
C LYS A 416 15.80 -2.11 -14.07
N ARG A 417 15.56 -1.99 -12.77
CA ARG A 417 14.65 -2.89 -12.04
C ARG A 417 13.21 -2.41 -12.18
N PHE A 418 12.28 -3.36 -12.26
CA PHE A 418 10.85 -3.11 -12.28
C PHE A 418 10.15 -4.03 -11.28
N SER A 419 9.29 -3.49 -10.41
CA SER A 419 8.47 -4.29 -9.49
C SER A 419 7.04 -4.35 -9.94
N VAL A 420 6.44 -5.54 -9.83
CA VAL A 420 4.99 -5.71 -9.86
C VAL A 420 4.58 -6.23 -8.50
N SER A 421 3.66 -5.55 -7.84
CA SER A 421 3.19 -5.94 -6.51
C SER A 421 1.73 -5.61 -6.33
N CYS A 422 1.08 -6.27 -5.38
CA CYS A 422 -0.29 -6.00 -5.03
C CYS A 422 -0.46 -6.09 -3.51
N MET A 423 -1.28 -5.21 -2.92
CA MET A 423 -1.64 -5.28 -1.51
C MET A 423 -3.15 -5.14 -1.34
N ALA A 424 -3.77 -6.12 -0.69
CA ALA A 424 -5.18 -6.09 -0.34
C ALA A 424 -5.34 -5.61 1.10
N PHE A 425 -5.81 -4.38 1.29
CA PHE A 425 -6.16 -3.89 2.63
C PHE A 425 -7.42 -4.56 3.17
N GLN A 426 -7.78 -4.26 4.42
CA GLN A 426 -8.90 -4.89 5.13
C GLN A 426 -9.89 -3.83 5.56
N ASP A 427 -11.15 -4.06 5.23
CA ASP A 427 -12.31 -3.30 5.72
C ASP A 427 -13.03 -4.07 6.84
N ALA A 428 -14.07 -3.48 7.41
CA ALA A 428 -14.80 -4.10 8.53
C ALA A 428 -15.47 -5.44 8.16
N TRP A 429 -15.62 -5.73 6.86
CA TRP A 429 -16.14 -7.00 6.35
C TRP A 429 -15.08 -8.10 6.29
N THR A 430 -13.85 -7.74 5.93
CA THR A 430 -12.71 -8.64 5.66
C THR A 430 -11.61 -8.60 6.71
N LEU A 431 -11.81 -7.83 7.79
CA LEU A 431 -10.84 -7.72 8.88
C LEU A 431 -10.66 -9.06 9.59
N ASP A 432 -9.41 -9.49 9.65
CA ASP A 432 -8.89 -10.72 10.20
C ASP A 432 -7.73 -10.32 11.11
N LEU A 433 -7.86 -10.58 12.41
CA LEU A 433 -6.92 -10.06 13.41
C LEU A 433 -5.53 -10.69 13.32
N GLU A 434 -5.36 -11.89 12.75
CA GLU A 434 -4.02 -12.44 12.50
C GLU A 434 -3.24 -11.58 11.50
N ARG A 435 -3.92 -11.11 10.45
CA ARG A 435 -3.33 -10.20 9.47
C ARG A 435 -2.94 -8.86 10.10
N VAL A 436 -3.79 -8.34 10.98
CA VAL A 436 -3.54 -7.10 11.73
C VAL A 436 -2.33 -7.24 12.65
N ARG A 437 -2.22 -8.34 13.41
CA ARG A 437 -1.07 -8.63 14.28
C ARG A 437 0.24 -8.75 13.48
N GLY A 438 0.18 -9.21 12.22
CA GLY A 438 1.32 -9.29 11.31
C GLY A 438 1.54 -8.07 10.42
N CYS A 439 0.87 -6.93 10.65
CA CYS A 439 1.04 -5.72 9.83
C CYS A 439 2.41 -5.08 10.04
N CYS A 440 3.03 -4.52 8.99
CA CYS A 440 4.26 -3.74 9.09
C CYS A 440 4.15 -2.31 8.54
N ILE A 441 2.95 -1.91 8.13
CA ILE A 441 2.63 -0.57 7.63
C ILE A 441 1.79 0.13 8.69
N HIS A 442 2.35 1.17 9.28
CA HIS A 442 1.77 1.83 10.44
C HIS A 442 1.56 3.31 10.17
N THR A 443 0.35 3.79 10.44
CA THR A 443 0.04 5.21 10.46
C THR A 443 0.33 5.77 11.83
N GLN A 444 1.04 6.90 11.88
CA GLN A 444 1.23 7.63 13.11
C GLN A 444 -0.02 8.48 13.41
N ALA A 445 -0.75 8.08 14.45
CA ALA A 445 -1.88 8.84 14.97
C ALA A 445 -1.43 10.21 15.53
N PRO A 446 -2.34 11.19 15.68
CA PRO A 446 -2.00 12.51 16.21
C PRO A 446 -1.36 12.51 17.61
N ASP A 447 -1.69 11.51 18.43
CA ASP A 447 -1.11 11.29 19.76
C ASP A 447 0.25 10.56 19.75
N GLY A 448 0.81 10.31 18.57
CA GLY A 448 2.12 9.67 18.37
C GLY A 448 2.07 8.15 18.31
N ARG A 449 0.94 7.50 18.64
CA ARG A 449 0.81 6.03 18.54
C ARG A 449 0.96 5.57 17.10
N LEU A 450 1.63 4.43 16.92
CA LEU A 450 1.69 3.74 15.63
C LEU A 450 0.59 2.68 15.55
N VAL A 451 -0.29 2.80 14.55
CA VAL A 451 -1.47 1.94 14.38
C VAL A 451 -1.43 1.30 12.98
N PRO A 452 -1.70 -0.01 12.82
CA PRO A 452 -1.85 -0.68 11.52
C PRO A 452 -2.73 0.12 10.57
N PHE A 453 -2.27 0.30 9.33
CA PHE A 453 -2.94 1.15 8.34
C PHE A 453 -4.43 0.80 8.18
N CYS A 454 -4.77 -0.50 8.10
CA CYS A 454 -6.16 -0.95 8.02
C CYS A 454 -6.97 -0.55 9.26
N LEU A 455 -6.42 -0.69 10.47
CA LEU A 455 -7.10 -0.31 11.70
C LEU A 455 -7.27 1.19 11.84
N TYR A 456 -6.25 1.96 11.48
CA TYR A 456 -6.30 3.42 11.54
C TYR A 456 -7.45 3.97 10.69
N ASN A 457 -7.60 3.42 9.49
CA ASN A 457 -8.61 3.83 8.51
C ASN A 457 -9.95 3.11 8.64
N LEU A 458 -10.07 2.10 9.52
CA LEU A 458 -11.24 1.25 9.61
C LEU A 458 -12.49 2.07 9.96
N THR A 459 -13.54 1.88 9.17
CA THR A 459 -14.88 2.42 9.44
C THR A 459 -15.90 1.28 9.48
N ALA A 460 -16.85 1.37 10.40
CA ALA A 460 -18.06 0.59 10.37
C ALA A 460 -18.95 0.98 9.17
N VAL A 461 -20.02 0.22 8.94
CA VAL A 461 -21.01 0.49 7.88
C VAL A 461 -21.63 1.89 7.98
N ASP A 462 -21.80 2.41 9.20
CA ASP A 462 -22.33 3.75 9.46
C ASP A 462 -21.27 4.87 9.39
N GLY A 463 -20.02 4.53 9.05
CA GLY A 463 -18.90 5.47 9.01
C GLY A 463 -18.15 5.65 10.34
N THR A 464 -18.58 5.01 11.43
CA THR A 464 -17.91 5.08 12.73
C THR A 464 -16.47 4.59 12.61
N THR A 465 -15.50 5.46 12.92
CA THR A 465 -14.07 5.13 12.87
C THR A 465 -13.62 4.41 14.14
N LEU A 466 -12.61 3.53 14.00
CA LEU A 466 -11.96 2.90 15.15
C LEU A 466 -10.89 3.80 15.79
N TYR A 467 -10.00 4.38 14.99
CA TYR A 467 -8.89 5.22 15.45
C TYR A 467 -8.85 6.62 14.81
N ARG A 468 -9.10 6.74 13.50
CA ARG A 468 -9.08 8.04 12.81
C ARG A 468 -10.05 9.04 13.48
N GLY A 469 -9.56 10.25 13.75
CA GLY A 469 -10.38 11.34 14.31
C GLY A 469 -10.75 11.18 15.78
N ARG A 470 -10.31 10.11 16.46
CA ARG A 470 -10.46 10.00 17.92
C ARG A 470 -9.23 10.60 18.60
N GLY A 471 -9.46 11.52 19.54
CA GLY A 471 -8.43 11.92 20.50
C GLY A 471 -8.01 10.73 21.37
N ALA A 472 -6.84 10.83 22.00
CA ALA A 472 -6.24 9.78 22.81
C ALA A 472 -7.21 9.14 23.81
#